data_AF-A0A368G2D5-F1
#
_entry.id   AF-A0A368G2D5-F1
#
_cell.length_a   1.000
_cell.length_b   1.000
_cell.length_c   1.000
_cell.angle_alpha   90.00
_cell.angle_beta   90.00
_cell.angle_gamma   90.00
#
_symmetry.space_group_name_H-M   'P 1'
#
loop_
_entity.id
_entity.type
_entity.pdbx_description
1 polymer ?
#
loop_
_entity_poly.entity_id
_entity_poly.type
_entity_poly.pdbx_seq_one_letter_code
_entity_poly.pdbx_strand_id
1 'polypeptide(L)'
;MIHVRGDPRPKVLWLRDLIPIDIRAEGRYSVSTMGNPGALMIQQAREDDQGKYECVARNSFGVVHSKAAHLYVKGAAQFSAVAILCYVWLIMERVAVA
;
A
#
# COMPACT_ATOMS: atom_id res chain seq x y z
N MET A 1 -8.84 1.96 -28.97
CA MET A 1 -8.97 1.67 -27.52
C MET A 1 -7.57 1.44 -26.98
N ILE A 2 -7.08 2.29 -26.09
CA ILE A 2 -5.83 1.99 -25.36
C ILE A 2 -6.15 2.09 -23.89
N HIS A 3 -6.24 0.92 -23.27
CA HIS A 3 -6.41 0.78 -21.83
C HIS A 3 -5.04 0.97 -21.19
N VAL A 4 -4.67 2.21 -20.84
CA VAL A 4 -3.42 2.45 -20.10
C VAL A 4 -3.66 2.08 -18.62
N ARG A 5 -3.84 0.78 -18.38
CA ARG A 5 -3.51 0.18 -17.09
C ARG A 5 -2.07 -0.29 -17.24
N GLY A 6 -1.13 0.47 -16.67
CA GLY A 6 0.32 0.27 -16.81
C GLY A 6 0.69 -1.17 -17.14
N ASP A 7 1.17 -1.36 -18.36
CA ASP A 7 1.60 -2.64 -18.90
C ASP A 7 3.14 -2.64 -18.83
N PRO A 8 3.78 -3.47 -18.00
CA PRO A 8 3.21 -4.53 -17.17
C PRO A 8 2.61 -4.03 -15.85
N ARG A 9 1.61 -4.78 -15.34
CA ARG A 9 0.94 -4.48 -14.06
C ARG A 9 1.98 -4.33 -12.95
N PRO A 10 2.00 -3.19 -12.21
CA PRO A 10 2.99 -2.99 -11.19
C PRO A 10 2.77 -3.95 -10.02
N LYS A 11 3.86 -4.46 -9.47
CA LYS A 11 3.87 -5.11 -8.16
C LYS A 11 3.84 -4.01 -7.10
N VAL A 12 2.93 -4.15 -6.13
CA VAL A 12 2.80 -3.23 -5.00
C VAL A 12 3.43 -3.86 -3.78
N LEU A 13 4.31 -3.11 -3.11
CA LEU A 13 4.89 -3.45 -1.82
C LEU A 13 4.54 -2.33 -0.84
N TRP A 14 4.44 -2.66 0.45
CA TRP A 14 4.22 -1.69 1.50
C TRP A 14 5.43 -1.66 2.43
N LEU A 15 5.83 -0.46 2.84
CA LEU A 15 6.86 -0.21 3.83
C LEU A 15 6.21 0.40 5.06
N ARG A 16 6.60 -0.05 6.26
CA ARG A 16 6.36 0.63 7.54
C ARG A 16 7.70 1.10 8.07
N ASP A 17 7.86 2.41 8.25
CA ASP A 17 9.10 3.03 8.71
C ASP A 17 10.33 2.57 7.90
N LEU A 18 10.16 2.53 6.58
CA LEU A 18 11.14 2.07 5.59
C LEU A 18 11.43 0.56 5.60
N ILE A 19 10.77 -0.22 6.46
CA ILE A 19 10.91 -1.67 6.54
C ILE A 19 9.79 -2.34 5.73
N PRO A 20 10.09 -3.27 4.81
CA PRO A 20 9.08 -4.01 4.08
C PRO A 20 8.13 -4.78 4.99
N ILE A 21 6.84 -4.62 4.76
CA ILE A 21 5.80 -5.40 5.43
C ILE A 21 5.68 -6.75 4.72
N ASP A 22 5.97 -7.83 5.45
CA ASP A 22 5.68 -9.17 4.95
C ASP A 22 4.19 -9.50 5.15
N ILE A 23 3.43 -9.25 4.09
CA ILE A 23 1.99 -9.52 4.05
C ILE A 23 1.69 -11.02 4.22
N ARG A 24 2.63 -11.92 3.90
CA ARG A 24 2.44 -13.37 4.00
C ARG A 24 2.75 -13.93 5.38
N ALA A 25 3.67 -13.29 6.12
CA ALA A 25 4.10 -13.77 7.42
C ALA A 25 3.08 -13.50 8.53
N GLU A 26 2.42 -12.33 8.52
CA GLU A 26 1.67 -11.87 9.70
C GLU A 26 0.16 -12.17 9.69
N GLY A 27 -0.42 -12.66 8.60
CA GLY A 27 -1.84 -13.08 8.48
C GLY A 27 -2.90 -12.00 8.69
N ARG A 28 -2.57 -10.91 9.40
CA ARG A 28 -3.40 -9.73 9.67
C ARG A 28 -3.33 -8.69 8.56
N TYR A 29 -2.25 -8.72 7.76
CA TYR A 29 -2.05 -7.83 6.64
C TYR A 29 -2.59 -8.44 5.35
N SER A 30 -3.26 -7.63 4.54
CA SER A 30 -3.62 -8.01 3.17
C SER A 30 -3.62 -6.79 2.25
N VAL A 31 -3.44 -6.99 0.94
CA VAL A 31 -3.52 -5.91 -0.03
C VAL A 31 -4.76 -6.11 -0.89
N SER A 32 -5.63 -5.10 -0.93
CA SER A 32 -6.83 -5.17 -1.75
C SER A 32 -6.47 -5.15 -3.24
N THR A 33 -7.04 -6.10 -3.97
CA THR A 33 -6.95 -6.22 -5.43
C THR A 33 -8.25 -5.77 -6.12
N MET A 34 -9.30 -5.46 -5.35
CA MET A 34 -10.65 -5.15 -5.85
C MET A 34 -11.13 -3.80 -5.32
N GLY A 35 -11.81 -3.02 -6.18
CA GLY A 35 -12.28 -1.66 -5.85
C GLY A 35 -11.16 -0.62 -5.84
N ASN A 36 -10.32 -0.65 -4.79
CA ASN A 36 -9.14 0.21 -4.62
C ASN A 36 -7.86 -0.63 -4.70
N PRO A 37 -7.37 -0.96 -5.91
CA PRO A 37 -6.19 -1.79 -6.07
C PRO A 37 -4.96 -1.15 -5.42
N GLY A 38 -4.34 -1.86 -4.47
CA GLY A 38 -3.13 -1.44 -3.77
C GLY A 38 -3.31 -0.96 -2.34
N ALA A 39 -4.54 -0.88 -1.82
CA ALA A 39 -4.77 -0.53 -0.40
C ALA A 39 -4.26 -1.62 0.55
N LEU A 40 -3.50 -1.24 1.58
CA LEU A 40 -3.08 -2.14 2.66
C LEU A 40 -4.19 -2.21 3.71
N MET A 41 -4.67 -3.40 4.00
CA MET A 41 -5.57 -3.68 5.10
C MET A 41 -4.80 -4.30 6.26
N ILE A 42 -5.07 -3.78 7.46
CA ILE A 42 -4.54 -4.25 8.74
C ILE A 42 -5.74 -4.69 9.58
N GLN A 43 -5.85 -5.99 9.84
CA GLN A 43 -6.86 -6.55 10.73
C GLN A 43 -6.38 -6.48 12.19
N GLN A 44 -7.31 -6.20 13.11
CA GLN A 44 -7.01 -6.09 14.55
C GLN A 44 -5.81 -5.18 14.81
N ALA A 45 -5.91 -3.93 14.36
CA ALA A 45 -4.81 -2.96 14.46
C ALA A 45 -4.41 -2.74 15.93
N ARG A 46 -3.10 -2.75 16.18
CA ARG A 46 -2.47 -2.61 17.51
C ARG A 46 -1.67 -1.33 17.58
N GLU A 47 -1.29 -0.90 18.79
CA GLU A 47 -0.43 0.27 18.98
C GLU A 47 0.93 0.11 18.28
N ASP A 48 1.45 -1.12 18.19
CA ASP A 48 2.69 -1.45 17.47
C ASP A 48 2.54 -1.39 15.94
N ASP A 49 1.30 -1.33 15.42
CA ASP A 49 1.07 -1.11 13.99
C ASP A 49 1.21 0.38 13.61
N GLN A 50 1.37 1.28 14.58
CA GLN A 50 1.62 2.69 14.29
C GLN A 50 2.94 2.88 13.53
N GLY A 51 3.00 3.94 12.73
CA GLY A 51 4.21 4.26 11.97
C GLY A 51 3.92 4.99 10.67
N LYS A 52 4.99 5.23 9.90
CA LYS A 52 4.93 5.85 8.58
C LYS A 52 4.83 4.78 7.50
N TYR A 53 3.73 4.76 6.78
CA TYR A 53 3.46 3.81 5.71
C TYR A 53 3.69 4.43 4.34
N GLU A 54 4.39 3.70 3.49
CA GLU A 54 4.66 4.07 2.10
C GLU A 54 4.36 2.88 1.18
N CYS A 55 3.70 3.16 0.07
CA CYS A 55 3.40 2.19 -0.97
C CYS A 55 4.43 2.32 -2.08
N VAL A 56 5.04 1.21 -2.47
CA VAL A 56 6.06 1.13 -3.52
C VAL A 56 5.48 0.37 -4.69
N ALA A 57 5.36 1.04 -5.83
CA ALA A 57 4.94 0.43 -7.09
C ALA A 57 6.17 0.16 -7.95
N ARG A 58 6.33 -1.09 -8.41
CA ARG A 58 7.41 -1.51 -9.30
C ARG A 58 6.86 -2.17 -10.56
N ASN A 59 7.29 -1.70 -11.72
CA ASN A 59 7.08 -2.37 -13.02
C ASN A 59 8.43 -2.56 -13.73
N SER A 60 8.42 -2.92 -15.02
CA SER A 60 9.63 -3.07 -15.83
C SER A 60 10.34 -1.75 -16.13
N PHE A 61 9.66 -0.61 -15.99
CA PHE A 61 10.19 0.72 -16.29
C PHE A 61 10.83 1.40 -15.09
N GLY A 62 10.46 0.99 -13.87
CA GLY A 62 11.07 1.56 -12.67
C GLY A 62 10.33 1.24 -11.38
N VAL A 63 10.69 2.03 -10.35
CA VAL A 63 10.16 1.94 -8.99
C VAL A 63 9.80 3.34 -8.53
N VAL A 64 8.60 3.52 -7.98
CA VAL A 64 8.14 4.80 -7.41
C VAL A 64 7.48 4.59 -6.06
N HIS A 65 7.69 5.54 -5.16
CA HIS A 65 7.14 5.58 -3.81
C HIS A 65 5.94 6.54 -3.77
N SER A 66 4.90 6.17 -3.02
CA SER A 66 3.79 7.06 -2.69
C SER A 66 4.24 8.17 -1.74
N LYS A 67 3.36 9.16 -1.53
CA LYS A 67 3.45 9.99 -0.34
C LYS A 67 3.32 9.11 0.91
N ALA A 68 4.02 9.49 1.97
CA ALA A 68 3.90 8.85 3.27
C ALA A 68 2.54 9.12 3.92
N ALA A 69 1.97 8.10 4.56
CA ALA A 69 0.79 8.20 5.41
C ALA A 69 1.16 7.75 6.82
N HIS A 70 0.80 8.52 7.85
CA HIS A 70 1.01 8.12 9.24
C HIS A 70 -0.23 7.42 9.80
N LEU A 71 -0.04 6.21 10.31
CA LEU A 71 -1.07 5.51 11.07
C LEU A 71 -0.87 5.76 12.56
N TYR A 72 -1.91 6.28 13.20
CA TYR A 72 -2.00 6.45 14.65
C TYR A 72 -3.15 5.58 15.18
N VAL A 73 -2.88 4.80 16.21
CA VAL A 73 -3.83 3.88 16.85
C VAL A 73 -3.98 4.35 18.30
N LYS A 74 -5.17 4.85 18.66
CA LYS A 74 -5.49 5.25 20.04
C LYS A 74 -6.27 4.14 20.74
N GLY A 75 -5.89 3.85 21.98
CA GLY A 75 -6.32 2.66 22.73
C GLY A 75 -7.84 2.52 23.00
N ALA A 76 -8.21 1.25 23.22
CA ALA A 76 -9.46 0.65 23.72
C ALA A 76 -10.66 0.44 22.77
N ALA A 77 -10.64 0.94 21.53
CA ALA A 77 -11.56 0.44 20.50
C ALA A 77 -10.79 -0.52 19.60
N GLN A 78 -11.07 -1.82 19.71
CA GLN A 78 -10.52 -2.83 18.81
C GLN A 78 -11.08 -2.58 17.41
N PHE A 79 -10.39 -1.77 16.60
CA PHE A 79 -10.77 -1.57 15.21
C PHE A 79 -10.59 -2.90 14.49
N SER A 80 -11.69 -3.49 14.04
CA SER A 80 -11.71 -4.80 13.41
C SER A 80 -10.82 -4.83 12.16
N ALA A 81 -10.76 -3.71 11.42
CA ALA A 81 -9.82 -3.50 10.33
C ALA A 81 -9.59 -2.01 10.06
N VAL A 82 -8.37 -1.65 9.65
CA VAL A 82 -8.00 -0.33 9.12
C VAL A 82 -7.47 -0.51 7.70
N ALA A 83 -7.78 0.43 6.80
CA ALA A 83 -7.27 0.43 5.43
C ALA A 83 -6.42 1.68 5.18
N ILE A 84 -5.18 1.49 4.73
CA ILE A 84 -4.32 2.55 4.22
C ILE A 84 -4.43 2.55 2.70
N LEU A 85 -4.94 3.65 2.15
CA LEU A 85 -5.16 3.78 0.72
C LEU A 85 -3.86 4.14 0.00
N CYS A 86 -3.51 3.35 -1.01
CA CYS A 86 -2.51 3.72 -2.01
C CYS A 86 -3.20 3.91 -3.35
N TYR A 87 -3.11 5.12 -3.90
CA TYR A 87 -3.59 5.41 -5.26
C TYR A 87 -2.49 5.03 -6.26
N VAL A 88 -2.31 3.72 -6.50
CA VAL A 88 -1.28 3.19 -7.42
C VAL A 88 -1.37 3.83 -8.80
N TRP A 89 -2.58 4.20 -9.27
CA TRP A 89 -2.77 4.89 -10.54
C TRP A 89 -2.06 6.25 -10.60
N LEU A 90 -2.15 7.07 -9.56
CA LEU A 90 -1.48 8.38 -9.47
C LEU A 90 0.05 8.25 -9.42
N ILE A 91 0.54 7.13 -8.87
CA ILE A 91 1.96 6.81 -8.81
C ILE A 91 2.48 6.43 -10.20
N MET A 92 1.67 5.69 -10.97
CA MET A 92 2.04 5.19 -12.30
C MET A 92 1.90 6.23 -13.43
N GLU A 93 1.04 7.25 -13.27
CA GLU A 93 1.05 8.43 -14.17
C GLU A 93 2.42 9.12 -14.22
N ARG A 94 3.21 9.04 -13.14
CA ARG A 94 4.58 9.57 -13.10
C ARG A 94 5.63 8.63 -13.72
N VAL A 95 5.29 7.35 -13.92
CA VAL A 95 6.19 6.35 -14.52
C VAL A 95 6.03 6.29 -16.04
N ALA A 96 4.82 6.48 -16.55
CA ALA A 96 4.54 6.43 -18.00
C ALA A 96 4.90 7.72 -18.76
N VAL A 97 5.32 8.77 -18.06
CA VAL A 97 5.66 10.10 -18.62
C VAL A 97 7.17 10.40 -18.50
N ALA A 98 7.98 9.44 -18.05
CA ALA A 98 9.43 9.56 -17.93
C ALA A 98 10.16 8.76 -19.03
#